data_AF-A0A9D4FFW2-F1
#
_entry.id   AF-A0A9D4FFW2-F1
#
_cell.length_a   1.000
_cell.length_b   1.000
_cell.length_c   1.000
_cell.angle_alpha   90.00
_cell.angle_beta   90.00
_cell.angle_gamma   90.00
#
_symmetry.space_group_name_H-M   'P 1'
#
loop_
_entity.id
_entity.type
_entity.pdbx_description
1 polymer ?
#
loop_
_entity_poly.entity_id
_entity_poly.type
_entity_poly.pdbx_seq_one_letter_code
_entity_poly.pdbx_strand_id
1 'polypeptide(L)'
;MLARLVFLIRVCSYINGITSLELILPLNGDEWLLSNSTMDGVSCKVPGGVYTALLDNGILNDPYFRNHDTEYFWVGRSDWAYSRNFKVETSLLNKQEIILVCNGLDTISRIYVNGRSVGKSDNMFVRYTFDIKSALKKSADAPNEIMINFTSAVTYGEERAKTLDKKIPPECPPSSFHGECHGNLVRKTQCAFSWDWGPAFVSQGI
;
A
#
# COMPACT_ATOMS: atom_id res chain seq x y z
N MET A 1 -9.15 10.88 3.90
CA MET A 1 -8.65 10.58 2.55
C MET A 1 -9.39 9.33 2.07
N LEU A 2 -10.44 9.48 1.26
CA LEU A 2 -11.27 8.35 0.80
C LEU A 2 -10.54 7.63 -0.35
N ALA A 3 -9.78 6.58 -0.05
CA ALA A 3 -9.22 5.72 -1.08
C ALA A 3 -10.36 4.90 -1.70
N ARG A 4 -10.82 5.29 -2.90
CA ARG A 4 -11.68 4.42 -3.72
C ARG A 4 -10.78 3.52 -4.57
N LEU A 5 -10.94 2.21 -4.55
CA LEU A 5 -10.38 1.38 -5.62
C LEU A 5 -11.33 1.49 -6.84
N VAL A 6 -10.92 2.12 -7.95
CA VAL A 6 -11.83 2.46 -9.07
C VAL A 6 -11.30 1.95 -10.40
N PHE A 7 -11.73 0.79 -10.87
CA PHE A 7 -11.46 0.29 -12.22
C PHE A 7 -11.88 1.34 -13.27
N LEU A 8 -10.96 1.83 -14.11
CA LEU A 8 -11.21 2.86 -15.14
C LEU A 8 -10.68 2.40 -16.50
N ILE A 9 -11.51 2.45 -17.55
CA ILE A 9 -11.07 2.31 -18.96
C ILE A 9 -11.09 3.68 -19.63
N ARG A 10 -9.98 4.06 -20.28
CA ARG A 10 -9.88 5.25 -21.12
C ARG A 10 -10.12 4.83 -22.58
N VAL A 11 -11.37 4.89 -23.06
CA VAL A 11 -11.65 4.74 -24.49
C VAL A 11 -11.37 6.08 -25.17
N CYS A 12 -10.23 6.19 -25.86
CA CYS A 12 -9.96 7.29 -26.75
C CYS A 12 -10.62 7.01 -28.11
N SER A 13 -11.93 7.24 -28.19
CA SER A 13 -12.62 7.41 -29.46
C SER A 13 -13.76 8.40 -29.29
N TYR A 14 -13.57 9.59 -29.89
CA TYR A 14 -14.68 10.43 -30.29
C TYR A 14 -15.56 9.60 -31.22
N ILE A 15 -16.77 9.25 -30.77
CA ILE A 15 -18.02 9.16 -31.53
C ILE A 15 -19.10 8.58 -30.59
N ASN A 16 -20.12 9.40 -30.33
CA ASN A 16 -21.48 9.07 -29.89
C ASN A 16 -21.68 8.16 -28.67
N GLY A 17 -21.95 8.80 -27.52
CA GLY A 17 -23.16 8.50 -26.72
C GLY A 17 -23.33 7.11 -26.11
N ILE A 18 -22.28 6.28 -26.02
CA ILE A 18 -22.33 5.04 -25.25
C ILE A 18 -21.96 5.39 -23.81
N THR A 19 -22.95 5.48 -22.92
CA THR A 19 -22.70 5.29 -21.49
C THR A 19 -22.19 3.87 -21.30
N SER A 20 -20.87 3.68 -21.27
CA SER A 20 -20.27 2.41 -20.90
C SER A 20 -20.68 2.12 -19.46
N LEU A 21 -21.45 1.04 -19.24
CA LEU A 21 -21.74 0.57 -17.90
C LEU A 21 -20.41 0.12 -17.27
N GLU A 22 -19.85 0.95 -16.39
CA GLU A 22 -18.62 0.65 -15.67
C GLU A 22 -18.94 -0.38 -14.59
N LEU A 23 -18.43 -1.60 -14.74
CA LEU A 23 -18.55 -2.64 -13.73
C LEU A 23 -17.43 -2.45 -12.70
N ILE A 24 -17.77 -1.91 -11.54
CA ILE A 24 -16.83 -1.64 -10.45
C ILE A 24 -17.00 -2.69 -9.36
N LEU A 25 -15.91 -3.40 -9.06
CA LEU A 25 -15.80 -4.23 -7.87
C LEU A 25 -14.94 -3.52 -6.82
N PRO A 26 -15.52 -2.97 -5.74
CA PRO A 26 -14.73 -2.36 -4.68
C PRO A 26 -13.99 -3.45 -3.89
N LEU A 27 -12.66 -3.30 -3.73
CA LEU A 27 -11.89 -4.13 -2.80
C LEU A 27 -11.62 -3.44 -1.46
N ASN A 28 -12.36 -2.38 -1.11
CA ASN A 28 -12.33 -1.83 0.25
C ASN A 28 -13.08 -2.75 1.22
N GLY A 29 -12.84 -2.63 2.52
CA GLY A 29 -13.52 -3.39 3.57
C GLY A 29 -12.56 -3.98 4.60
N ASP A 30 -13.11 -4.85 5.44
CA ASP A 30 -12.49 -5.58 6.55
C ASP A 30 -12.08 -7.02 6.19
N GLU A 31 -12.31 -7.43 4.94
CA GLU A 31 -11.92 -8.75 4.40
C GLU A 31 -10.41 -8.88 4.11
N TRP A 32 -9.59 -7.90 4.51
CA TRP A 32 -8.14 -7.92 4.31
C TRP A 32 -7.43 -8.55 5.50
N LEU A 33 -6.35 -9.24 5.19
CA LEU A 33 -5.39 -9.75 6.15
C LEU A 33 -4.08 -8.97 6.03
N LEU A 34 -3.47 -8.69 7.18
CA LEU A 34 -2.16 -8.08 7.32
C LEU A 34 -1.21 -9.13 7.92
N SER A 35 -0.05 -9.33 7.31
CA SER A 35 0.99 -10.23 7.82
C SER A 35 2.38 -9.66 7.62
N ASN A 36 3.37 -10.25 8.30
CA ASN A 36 4.79 -10.02 8.05
C ASN A 36 5.58 -11.32 8.22
N SER A 37 6.92 -11.26 8.28
CA SER A 37 7.76 -12.46 8.41
C SER A 37 7.61 -13.22 9.73
N THR A 38 7.05 -12.60 10.76
CA THR A 38 6.94 -13.17 12.13
C THR A 38 5.50 -13.31 12.61
N MET A 39 4.53 -12.79 11.87
CA MET A 39 3.13 -12.78 12.25
C MET A 39 2.28 -13.29 11.09
N ASP A 40 1.45 -14.27 11.42
CA ASP A 40 0.40 -14.77 10.54
C ASP A 40 -0.67 -13.70 10.28
N GLY A 41 -1.52 -13.92 9.28
CA GLY A 41 -2.51 -12.96 8.82
C GLY A 41 -3.52 -12.56 9.90
N VAL A 42 -3.48 -11.28 10.33
CA VAL A 42 -4.49 -10.67 11.20
C VAL A 42 -5.46 -9.82 10.39
N SER A 43 -6.71 -9.70 10.84
CA SER A 43 -7.71 -8.89 10.12
C SER A 43 -7.32 -7.41 10.12
N CYS A 44 -7.51 -6.74 8.98
CA CYS A 44 -7.28 -5.31 8.84
C CYS A 44 -8.30 -4.67 7.89
N LYS A 45 -8.40 -3.35 7.95
CA LYS A 45 -9.29 -2.57 7.09
C LYS A 45 -8.52 -1.89 5.97
N VAL A 46 -9.13 -1.85 4.80
CA VAL A 46 -8.70 -1.02 3.67
C VAL A 46 -9.86 -0.08 3.29
N PRO A 47 -9.66 1.25 3.26
CA PRO A 47 -8.39 1.94 3.49
C PRO A 47 -7.91 1.89 4.96
N GLY A 48 -6.61 1.80 5.17
CA GLY A 48 -6.00 1.67 6.49
C GLY A 48 -4.49 1.44 6.46
N GLY A 49 -3.85 1.59 7.63
CA GLY A 49 -2.41 1.43 7.80
C GLY A 49 -2.04 0.42 8.89
N VAL A 50 -0.80 -0.05 8.85
CA VAL A 50 -0.28 -1.10 9.72
C VAL A 50 -0.47 -0.78 11.20
N TYR A 51 -0.12 0.43 11.66
CA TYR A 51 -0.26 0.79 13.08
C TYR A 51 -1.71 0.71 13.58
N THR A 52 -2.68 1.14 12.75
CA THR A 52 -4.10 1.02 13.08
C THR A 52 -4.54 -0.43 13.14
N ALA A 53 -4.10 -1.26 12.18
CA ALA A 53 -4.44 -2.68 12.18
C ALA A 53 -3.87 -3.40 13.41
N LEU A 54 -2.63 -3.10 13.81
CA LEU A 54 -2.03 -3.71 14.99
C LEU A 54 -2.68 -3.23 16.30
N LEU A 55 -3.09 -1.96 16.36
CA LEU A 55 -3.86 -1.41 17.49
C LEU A 55 -5.25 -2.08 17.59
N ASP A 56 -5.97 -2.19 16.48
CA ASP A 56 -7.31 -2.82 16.42
C ASP A 56 -7.28 -4.30 16.84
N ASN A 57 -6.15 -4.99 16.63
CA ASN A 57 -5.94 -6.38 17.06
C ASN A 57 -5.31 -6.51 18.45
N GLY A 58 -5.09 -5.41 19.18
CA GLY A 58 -4.50 -5.41 20.52
C GLY A 58 -3.04 -5.84 20.58
N ILE A 59 -2.33 -5.81 19.43
CA ILE A 59 -0.90 -6.14 19.33
C ILE A 59 -0.05 -4.94 19.81
N LEU A 60 -0.52 -3.72 19.52
CA LEU A 60 0.04 -2.50 20.06
C LEU A 60 -0.93 -1.88 21.07
N ASN A 61 -0.37 -1.22 22.07
CA ASN A 61 -1.11 -0.21 22.83
C ASN A 61 -1.14 1.11 22.04
N ASP A 62 -1.79 2.14 22.60
CA ASP A 62 -1.83 3.48 21.99
C ASP A 62 -0.42 3.93 21.57
N PRO A 63 -0.14 4.08 20.26
CA PRO A 63 1.19 4.46 19.78
C PRO A 63 1.65 5.83 20.31
N TYR A 64 0.72 6.71 20.72
CA TYR A 64 1.06 8.04 21.21
C TYR A 64 1.30 8.10 22.72
N PHE A 65 1.20 6.96 23.41
CA PHE A 65 1.47 6.91 24.83
C PHE A 65 2.97 6.83 25.12
N ARG A 66 3.49 7.83 25.84
CA ARG A 66 4.87 7.87 26.35
C ARG A 66 5.92 7.70 25.24
N ASN A 67 6.69 6.61 25.26
CA ASN A 67 7.84 6.33 24.41
C ASN A 67 7.55 5.25 23.34
N HIS A 68 6.27 4.96 23.09
CA HIS A 68 5.86 3.97 22.10
C HIS A 68 6.26 4.33 20.67
N ASP A 69 6.54 5.60 20.39
CA ASP A 69 7.17 6.04 19.14
C ASP A 69 8.49 5.31 18.90
N THR A 70 9.38 5.25 19.89
CA THR A 70 10.66 4.53 19.79
C THR A 70 10.52 3.01 20.00
N GLU A 71 9.63 2.57 20.89
CA GLU A 71 9.40 1.15 21.17
C GLU A 71 8.84 0.42 19.93
N TYR A 72 8.01 1.11 19.14
CA TYR A 72 7.35 0.55 17.96
C TYR A 72 8.05 0.88 16.63
N PHE A 73 9.33 1.28 16.64
CA PHE A 73 10.13 1.46 15.41
C PHE A 73 10.18 0.21 14.54
N TRP A 74 10.14 -0.97 15.16
CA TRP A 74 10.14 -2.24 14.44
C TRP A 74 8.99 -2.33 13.42
N VAL A 75 7.85 -1.68 13.68
CA VAL A 75 6.69 -1.69 12.78
C VAL A 75 7.03 -1.00 11.46
N GLY A 76 7.62 0.20 11.51
CA GLY A 76 8.01 0.96 10.33
C GLY A 76 9.21 0.35 9.57
N ARG A 77 10.05 -0.41 10.27
CA ARG A 77 11.22 -1.11 9.71
C ARG A 77 10.94 -2.52 9.16
N SER A 78 9.77 -3.08 9.46
CA SER A 78 9.35 -4.37 8.94
C SER A 78 8.71 -4.22 7.55
N ASP A 79 8.82 -5.26 6.73
CA ASP A 79 8.03 -5.40 5.51
C ASP A 79 6.66 -6.03 5.86
N TRP A 80 5.60 -5.57 5.18
CA TRP A 80 4.23 -6.02 5.45
C TRP A 80 3.51 -6.45 4.19
N ALA A 81 2.65 -7.45 4.31
CA ALA A 81 1.79 -7.90 3.23
C ALA A 81 0.32 -7.68 3.57
N TYR A 82 -0.40 -7.05 2.66
CA TYR A 82 -1.86 -6.97 2.68
C TYR A 82 -2.42 -7.98 1.69
N SER A 83 -3.29 -8.89 2.10
CA SER A 83 -3.91 -9.88 1.22
C SER A 83 -5.43 -9.95 1.37
N ARG A 84 -6.13 -10.28 0.28
CA ARG A 84 -7.58 -10.51 0.28
C ARG A 84 -7.96 -11.50 -0.81
N ASN A 85 -8.93 -12.35 -0.51
CA ASN A 85 -9.62 -13.15 -1.51
C ASN A 85 -10.86 -12.41 -2.04
N PHE A 86 -11.11 -12.47 -3.35
CA PHE A 86 -12.24 -11.82 -3.98
C PHE A 86 -12.77 -12.65 -5.16
N LYS A 87 -14.06 -12.55 -5.43
CA LYS A 87 -14.69 -13.18 -6.60
C LYS A 87 -14.90 -12.15 -7.70
N VAL A 88 -14.72 -12.58 -8.94
CA VAL A 88 -14.96 -11.75 -10.13
C VAL A 88 -16.09 -12.40 -10.91
N GLU A 89 -17.20 -11.67 -11.06
CA GLU A 89 -18.34 -12.17 -11.80
C GLU A 89 -18.01 -12.38 -13.29
N THR A 90 -18.71 -13.33 -13.92
CA THR A 90 -18.57 -13.64 -15.36
C THR A 90 -18.75 -12.40 -16.24
N SER A 91 -19.64 -11.48 -15.84
CA SER A 91 -19.88 -10.20 -16.50
C SER A 91 -18.61 -9.35 -16.63
N LEU A 92 -17.80 -9.30 -15.57
CA LEU A 92 -16.52 -8.60 -15.53
C LEU A 92 -15.41 -9.43 -16.21
N LEU A 93 -15.39 -10.75 -16.01
CA LEU A 93 -14.47 -11.67 -16.69
C LEU A 93 -14.64 -11.71 -18.22
N ASN A 94 -15.74 -11.21 -18.77
CA ASN A 94 -15.93 -11.12 -20.22
C ASN A 94 -15.44 -9.79 -20.82
N LYS A 95 -14.99 -8.83 -20.00
CA LYS A 95 -14.43 -7.56 -20.48
C LYS A 95 -13.05 -7.75 -21.11
N GLN A 96 -12.72 -6.94 -22.12
CA GLN A 96 -11.42 -7.00 -22.79
C GLN A 96 -10.27 -6.62 -21.86
N GLU A 97 -10.46 -5.58 -21.04
CA GLU A 97 -9.50 -5.11 -20.05
C GLU A 97 -10.13 -5.13 -18.66
N ILE A 98 -9.31 -5.42 -17.64
CA ILE A 98 -9.70 -5.36 -16.22
C ILE A 98 -8.58 -4.66 -15.46
N ILE A 99 -8.81 -3.41 -15.05
CA ILE A 99 -7.79 -2.50 -14.51
C ILE A 99 -7.89 -2.34 -12.99
N LEU A 100 -7.00 -2.94 -12.21
CA LEU A 100 -6.88 -2.63 -10.78
C LEU A 100 -6.44 -1.19 -10.58
N VAL A 101 -7.14 -0.42 -9.74
CA VAL A 101 -6.81 1.00 -9.51
C VAL A 101 -6.64 1.32 -8.05
N CYS A 102 -5.40 1.60 -7.64
CA CYS A 102 -5.09 2.02 -6.29
C CYS A 102 -5.01 3.55 -6.25
N ASN A 103 -5.95 4.19 -5.54
CA ASN A 103 -5.95 5.66 -5.40
C ASN A 103 -4.82 6.18 -4.51
N GLY A 104 -4.27 5.33 -3.64
CA GLY A 104 -3.08 5.59 -2.84
C GLY A 104 -2.48 4.25 -2.43
N LEU A 105 -1.15 4.18 -2.40
CA LEU A 105 -0.39 3.09 -1.80
C LEU A 105 0.74 3.77 -1.05
N ASP A 106 0.86 3.51 0.25
CA ASP A 106 1.87 4.10 1.11
C ASP A 106 2.91 3.03 1.48
N THR A 107 4.08 2.96 0.84
CA THR A 107 4.47 3.71 -0.38
C THR A 107 5.12 2.77 -1.38
N ILE A 108 6.21 2.11 -0.98
CA ILE A 108 6.93 1.18 -1.83
C ILE A 108 6.26 -0.17 -1.73
N SER A 109 5.70 -0.66 -2.84
CA SER A 109 5.03 -1.96 -2.85
C SER A 109 5.19 -2.70 -4.17
N ARG A 110 4.95 -4.01 -4.10
CA ARG A 110 4.75 -4.87 -5.26
C ARG A 110 3.40 -5.56 -5.15
N ILE A 111 2.63 -5.47 -6.22
CA ILE A 111 1.27 -5.98 -6.29
C ILE A 111 1.28 -7.31 -7.03
N TYR A 112 0.58 -8.28 -6.48
CA TYR A 112 0.40 -9.62 -7.00
C TYR A 112 -1.09 -9.96 -7.10
N VAL A 113 -1.46 -10.66 -8.18
CA VAL A 113 -2.76 -11.28 -8.34
C VAL A 113 -2.55 -12.74 -8.69
N ASN A 114 -3.09 -13.65 -7.88
CA ASN A 114 -2.87 -15.11 -7.98
C ASN A 114 -1.38 -15.47 -8.14
N GLY A 115 -0.52 -14.87 -7.31
CA GLY A 115 0.95 -15.06 -7.34
C GLY A 115 1.69 -14.40 -8.51
N ARG A 116 1.00 -13.79 -9.48
CA ARG A 116 1.63 -13.08 -10.61
C ARG A 116 1.83 -11.61 -10.28
N SER A 117 3.04 -11.09 -10.43
CA SER A 117 3.32 -9.67 -10.23
C SER A 117 2.66 -8.84 -11.34
N VAL A 118 1.79 -7.91 -10.96
CA VAL A 118 1.03 -7.05 -11.90
C VAL A 118 1.50 -5.61 -11.89
N GLY A 119 2.29 -5.20 -10.88
CA GLY A 119 2.76 -3.83 -10.76
C GLY A 119 3.62 -3.56 -9.53
N LYS A 120 4.07 -2.31 -9.44
CA LYS A 120 4.81 -1.76 -8.31
C LYS A 120 4.35 -0.33 -8.03
N SER A 121 4.57 0.15 -6.80
CA SER A 121 4.43 1.56 -6.41
C SER A 121 5.68 2.04 -5.69
N ASP A 122 5.95 3.35 -5.75
CA ASP A 122 7.07 4.00 -5.05
C ASP A 122 6.76 5.46 -4.60
N ASN A 123 5.51 5.89 -4.75
CA ASN A 123 5.05 7.25 -4.49
C ASN A 123 3.63 7.27 -3.92
N MET A 124 3.49 7.78 -2.70
CA MET A 124 2.24 7.84 -1.92
C MET A 124 1.18 8.75 -2.54
N PHE A 125 1.61 9.74 -3.33
CA PHE A 125 0.78 10.87 -3.73
C PHE A 125 0.13 10.72 -5.10
N VAL A 126 0.28 9.56 -5.74
CA VAL A 126 -0.22 9.31 -7.09
C VAL A 126 -1.15 8.10 -7.11
N ARG A 127 -2.08 8.12 -8.06
CA ARG A 127 -2.90 6.96 -8.40
C ARG A 127 -2.09 5.97 -9.23
N TYR A 128 -2.25 4.69 -8.95
CA TYR A 128 -1.74 3.59 -9.77
C TYR A 128 -2.87 2.85 -10.46
N THR A 129 -2.61 2.39 -11.68
CA THR A 129 -3.53 1.56 -12.47
C THR A 129 -2.77 0.40 -13.09
N PHE A 130 -3.27 -0.83 -12.95
CA PHE A 130 -2.63 -2.04 -13.46
C PHE A 130 -3.63 -2.88 -14.22
N ASP A 131 -3.32 -3.29 -15.45
CA ASP A 131 -4.11 -4.32 -16.13
C ASP A 131 -3.82 -5.68 -15.49
N ILE A 132 -4.87 -6.28 -14.91
CA ILE A 132 -4.79 -7.56 -14.19
C ILE A 132 -5.52 -8.68 -14.93
N LYS A 133 -6.06 -8.42 -16.13
CA LYS A 133 -6.90 -9.36 -16.87
C LYS A 133 -6.26 -10.74 -17.02
N SER A 134 -4.98 -10.76 -17.41
CA SER A 134 -4.21 -11.98 -17.65
C SER A 134 -3.81 -12.72 -16.37
N ALA A 135 -3.89 -12.06 -15.21
CA ALA A 135 -3.56 -12.64 -13.92
C ALA A 135 -4.77 -13.27 -13.21
N LEU A 136 -6.00 -12.94 -13.63
CA LEU A 136 -7.23 -13.47 -13.04
C LEU A 136 -7.49 -14.93 -13.45
N LYS A 137 -8.11 -15.67 -12.52
CA LYS A 137 -8.70 -16.98 -12.82
C LYS A 137 -9.90 -16.79 -13.75
N LYS A 138 -10.07 -17.71 -14.70
CA LYS A 138 -11.10 -17.62 -15.75
C LYS A 138 -12.50 -18.11 -15.31
N SER A 139 -12.63 -18.65 -14.10
CA SER A 139 -13.90 -19.14 -13.55
C SER A 139 -14.41 -18.19 -12.48
N ALA A 140 -15.70 -17.85 -12.55
CA ALA A 140 -16.37 -17.02 -11.54
C ALA A 140 -16.51 -17.73 -10.18
N ASP A 141 -16.48 -19.07 -10.16
CA ASP A 141 -16.60 -19.87 -8.94
C ASP A 141 -15.29 -19.98 -8.17
N ALA A 142 -14.16 -19.66 -8.81
CA ALA A 142 -12.84 -19.73 -8.19
C ALA A 142 -12.43 -18.36 -7.61
N PRO A 143 -12.18 -18.24 -6.29
CA PRO A 143 -11.73 -16.98 -5.70
C PRO A 143 -10.35 -16.62 -6.26
N ASN A 144 -10.16 -15.34 -6.54
CA ASN A 144 -8.88 -14.73 -6.85
C ASN A 144 -8.25 -14.21 -5.56
N GLU A 145 -6.93 -14.21 -5.50
CA GLU A 145 -6.17 -13.61 -4.42
C GLU A 145 -5.47 -12.36 -4.93
N ILE A 146 -5.56 -11.27 -4.18
CA ILE A 146 -4.69 -10.10 -4.32
C ILE A 146 -3.77 -10.04 -3.11
N MET A 147 -2.50 -9.73 -3.36
CA MET A 147 -1.50 -9.51 -2.33
C MET A 147 -0.66 -8.28 -2.68
N ILE A 148 -0.50 -7.37 -1.73
CA ILE A 148 0.32 -6.16 -1.86
C ILE A 148 1.40 -6.23 -0.80
N ASN A 149 2.63 -6.48 -1.26
CA ASN A 149 3.80 -6.55 -0.39
C ASN A 149 4.46 -5.18 -0.34
N PHE A 150 4.42 -4.54 0.81
CA PHE A 150 5.12 -3.30 1.09
C PHE A 150 6.53 -3.56 1.59
N THR A 151 7.47 -2.76 1.09
CA THR A 151 8.82 -2.67 1.63
C THR A 151 8.89 -1.49 2.59
N SER A 152 9.57 -1.66 3.72
CA SER A 152 9.81 -0.56 4.66
C SER A 152 10.37 0.67 3.94
N ALA A 153 9.72 1.82 4.15
CA ALA A 153 10.19 3.07 3.58
C ALA A 153 11.51 3.54 4.21
N VAL A 154 11.80 3.12 5.45
CA VAL A 154 13.10 3.36 6.10
C VAL A 154 14.19 2.60 5.35
N THR A 155 14.04 1.28 5.24
CA THR A 155 14.99 0.41 4.51
C THR A 155 15.14 0.86 3.06
N TYR A 156 14.05 1.20 2.37
CA TYR A 156 14.12 1.70 0.99
C TYR A 156 14.94 3.00 0.87
N GLY A 157 14.73 3.95 1.79
CA GLY A 157 15.49 5.21 1.82
C GLY A 157 16.98 4.98 2.05
N GLU A 158 17.33 4.13 3.03
CA GLU A 158 18.71 3.73 3.34
C GLU A 158 19.40 3.03 2.15
N GLU A 159 18.74 2.05 1.53
CA GLU A 159 19.28 1.35 0.37
C GLU A 159 19.46 2.29 -0.82
N ARG A 160 18.49 3.20 -1.05
CA ARG A 160 18.61 4.21 -2.09
C ARG A 160 19.79 5.14 -1.84
N ALA A 161 20.04 5.57 -0.61
CA ALA A 161 21.18 6.41 -0.26
C ALA A 161 22.52 5.76 -0.64
N LYS A 162 22.66 4.43 -0.42
CA LYS A 162 23.87 3.66 -0.78
C LYS A 162 24.16 3.63 -2.29
N THR A 163 23.15 3.83 -3.14
CA THR A 163 23.29 3.82 -4.59
C THR A 163 23.68 5.16 -5.21
N LEU A 164 23.70 6.24 -4.42
CA LEU A 164 23.98 7.58 -4.92
C LEU A 164 25.47 7.90 -4.81
N ASP A 165 26.03 8.47 -5.89
CA ASP A 165 27.43 8.94 -5.90
C ASP A 165 27.69 10.10 -4.92
N LYS A 166 26.62 10.80 -4.51
CA LYS A 166 26.67 11.95 -3.61
C LYS A 166 25.62 11.84 -2.54
N LYS A 167 26.01 12.21 -1.32
CA LYS A 167 25.12 12.37 -0.17
C LYS A 167 24.13 13.50 -0.42
N ILE A 168 22.86 13.25 -0.12
CA ILE A 168 21.78 14.24 -0.25
C ILE A 168 21.35 14.68 1.16
N PRO A 169 21.73 15.89 1.60
CA PRO A 169 21.39 16.38 2.93
C PRO A 169 19.93 16.88 3.02
N PRO A 170 19.35 16.90 4.24
CA PRO A 170 19.87 16.23 5.44
C PRO A 170 19.76 14.70 5.30
N GLU A 171 20.79 13.96 5.72
CA GLU A 171 20.75 12.49 5.71
C GLU A 171 19.86 11.95 6.83
N CYS A 172 19.94 12.54 8.03
CA CYS A 172 19.16 12.17 9.20
C CYS A 172 18.60 13.43 9.88
N PRO A 173 17.44 13.33 10.57
CA PRO A 173 16.97 14.37 11.46
C PRO A 173 17.88 14.50 12.71
N PRO A 174 17.79 15.61 13.46
CA PRO A 174 18.41 15.74 14.78
C PRO A 174 18.06 14.56 15.70
N SER A 175 19.03 14.09 16.48
CA SER A 175 18.84 12.94 17.38
C SER A 175 17.72 13.15 18.40
N SER A 176 17.48 14.40 18.83
CA SER A 176 16.40 14.77 19.74
C SER A 176 14.99 14.52 19.18
N PHE A 177 14.85 14.33 17.86
CA PHE A 177 13.55 14.06 17.25
C PHE A 177 13.21 12.57 17.24
N HIS A 178 14.17 11.70 17.60
CA HIS A 178 14.02 10.24 17.52
C HIS A 178 13.41 9.81 16.17
N GLY A 179 13.99 10.34 15.07
CA GLY A 179 13.48 10.14 13.72
C GLY A 179 14.21 9.05 12.93
N GLU A 180 13.70 8.79 11.74
CA GLU A 180 14.29 7.87 10.77
C GLU A 180 15.00 8.63 9.65
N CYS A 181 16.12 8.09 9.17
CA CYS A 181 16.96 8.75 8.17
C CYS A 181 16.41 8.60 6.74
N HIS A 182 16.96 9.40 5.83
CA HIS A 182 16.76 9.32 4.37
C HIS A 182 15.31 9.43 3.89
N GLY A 183 14.41 10.01 4.69
CA GLY A 183 13.03 10.31 4.27
C GLY A 183 12.94 11.20 3.03
N ASN A 184 13.98 12.02 2.79
CA ASN A 184 14.14 12.87 1.59
C ASN A 184 14.32 12.07 0.28
N LEU A 185 14.67 10.78 0.36
CA LEU A 185 14.81 9.89 -0.79
C LEU A 185 13.54 9.10 -1.11
N VAL A 186 12.47 9.31 -0.34
CA VAL A 186 11.20 8.58 -0.47
C VAL A 186 10.05 9.53 -0.81
N ARG A 187 9.22 9.18 -1.80
CA ARG A 187 8.02 9.94 -2.15
C ARG A 187 6.84 9.59 -1.22
N LYS A 188 7.03 9.87 0.06
CA LYS A 188 6.09 9.69 1.19
C LYS A 188 5.95 11.00 1.95
N THR A 189 4.89 11.14 2.76
CA THR A 189 4.73 12.24 3.71
C THR A 189 6.02 12.40 4.55
N GLN A 190 6.67 13.55 4.43
CA GLN A 190 8.03 13.74 4.96
C GLN A 190 8.09 13.74 6.49
N CYS A 191 7.10 14.33 7.16
CA CYS A 191 7.02 14.30 8.63
C CYS A 191 6.68 12.91 9.21
N ALA A 192 6.43 11.89 8.38
CA ALA A 192 6.29 10.51 8.86
C ALA A 192 7.61 9.97 9.44
N PHE A 193 8.75 10.55 9.03
CA PHE A 193 10.10 10.21 9.51
C PHE A 193 10.50 11.00 10.76
N SER A 194 9.52 11.59 11.47
CA SER A 194 9.60 12.61 12.53
C SER A 194 9.68 14.06 12.05
N TRP A 195 9.43 14.96 12.99
CA TRP A 195 9.61 16.41 12.85
C TRP A 195 9.84 17.04 14.23
N ASP A 196 10.16 18.33 14.30
CA ASP A 196 10.35 19.05 15.58
C ASP A 196 9.09 19.12 16.47
N TRP A 197 7.94 18.67 15.96
CA TRP A 197 6.65 18.57 16.66
C TRP A 197 5.97 17.21 16.54
N GLY A 198 6.59 16.20 15.90
CA GLY A 198 5.90 14.96 15.54
C GLY A 198 6.77 13.70 15.61
N PRO A 199 6.21 12.54 16.01
CA PRO A 199 6.93 11.28 16.13
C PRO A 199 7.23 10.63 14.77
N ALA A 200 8.16 9.67 14.75
CA ALA A 200 8.41 8.82 13.58
C ALA A 200 7.52 7.58 13.59
N PHE A 201 6.36 7.66 12.92
CA PHE A 201 5.55 6.49 12.57
C PHE A 201 5.54 6.30 11.05
N VAL A 202 6.58 5.62 10.56
CA VAL A 202 6.77 5.34 9.13
C VAL A 202 5.85 4.18 8.70
N SER A 203 4.55 4.44 8.70
CA SER A 203 3.48 3.47 8.41
C SER A 203 3.52 2.93 6.97
N GLN A 204 2.86 1.79 6.74
CA GLN A 204 2.59 1.18 5.45
C GLN A 204 1.09 0.92 5.33
N GLY A 205 0.50 1.09 4.16
CA GLY A 205 -0.96 0.94 4.00
C GLY A 205 -1.52 1.27 2.62
N ILE A 206 -2.84 1.09 2.50
CA ILE A 206 -3.64 1.26 1.27
C ILE A 206 -4.73 2.31 1.52
#